data_AF-A0A7W1XU07-F1
#
_entry.id   AF-A0A7W1XU07-F1
#
_cell.length_a   1.000
_cell.length_b   1.000
_cell.length_c   1.000
_cell.angle_alpha   90.00
_cell.angle_beta   90.00
_cell.angle_gamma   90.00
#
_symmetry.space_group_name_H-M   'P 1'
#
loop_
_entity.id
_entity.type
_entity.pdbx_description
1 polymer ?
#
loop_
_entity_poly.entity_id
_entity_poly.type
_entity_poly.pdbx_seq_one_letter_code
_entity_poly.pdbx_strand_id
1 'polypeptide(L)'
;MQCLKWILTIIVPLFVIVSCSSNQSQPAEPDYQKIKEITLDIMHTGEGKKVLEELMQEPEFKQKVMMKSQELEKALSRTFTDPKTKKEWEGILKKPEVASNLAQATEEQTKQLLKTLMKDPEYQKMLIEIFKDPQMSEQLLQVLKSQKYREETRKIMEELMQVPSIQKKLGQVLKQAGQQEQGGEEEQGGESQGGGSQGSESQGGGGS
;
A
#
# COMPACT_ATOMS: atom_id res chain seq x y z
N MET A 1 -10.36 108.85 14.68
CA MET A 1 -10.60 107.52 15.29
C MET A 1 -12.09 107.17 15.33
N GLN A 2 -12.80 107.27 14.19
CA GLN A 2 -14.21 106.87 14.06
C GLN A 2 -14.42 105.72 13.06
N CYS A 3 -13.58 105.62 12.00
CA CYS A 3 -13.73 104.56 10.99
C CYS A 3 -13.41 103.14 11.53
N LEU A 4 -12.50 103.02 12.51
CA LEU A 4 -12.15 101.73 13.12
C LEU A 4 -13.24 101.22 14.09
N LYS A 5 -14.09 102.12 14.63
CA LYS A 5 -15.23 101.76 15.49
C LYS A 5 -16.46 101.32 14.69
N TRP A 6 -16.61 101.79 13.45
CA TRP A 6 -17.72 101.41 12.57
C TRP A 6 -17.52 100.02 11.93
N ILE A 7 -16.28 99.65 11.59
CA ILE A 7 -15.94 98.31 11.07
C ILE A 7 -16.09 97.23 12.17
N LEU A 8 -15.77 97.54 13.42
CA LEU A 8 -15.93 96.62 14.55
C LEU A 8 -17.42 96.36 14.90
N THR A 9 -18.32 97.31 14.62
CA THR A 9 -19.74 97.20 14.98
C THR A 9 -20.58 96.48 13.92
N ILE A 10 -20.08 96.36 12.68
CA ILE A 10 -20.72 95.62 11.57
C ILE A 10 -20.28 94.15 11.47
N ILE A 11 -19.15 93.76 12.07
CA ILE A 11 -18.65 92.37 12.07
C ILE A 11 -19.25 91.50 13.19
N VAL A 12 -19.79 92.11 14.25
CA VAL A 12 -20.32 91.40 15.43
C VAL A 12 -21.75 90.83 15.26
N PRO A 13 -22.68 91.38 14.45
CA PRO A 13 -23.99 90.76 14.26
C PRO A 13 -23.99 89.64 13.20
N LEU A 14 -22.90 89.44 12.44
CA LEU A 14 -22.84 88.38 11.42
C LEU A 14 -22.55 86.98 11.99
N PHE A 15 -22.17 86.87 13.27
CA PHE A 15 -21.84 85.60 13.91
C PHE A 15 -23.01 84.96 14.69
N VAL A 16 -24.17 85.63 14.77
CA VAL A 16 -25.29 85.20 15.65
C VAL A 16 -26.45 84.54 14.88
N ILE A 17 -26.37 84.42 13.54
CA ILE A 17 -27.42 83.77 12.73
C ILE A 17 -27.09 82.30 12.39
N VAL A 18 -25.98 81.74 12.90
CA VAL A 18 -25.80 80.28 13.00
C VAL A 18 -26.30 79.83 14.39
N SER A 19 -27.60 79.97 14.59
CA SER A 19 -28.35 79.23 15.61
C SER A 19 -29.48 78.50 14.87
N CYS A 20 -29.08 77.49 14.12
CA CYS A 20 -29.95 76.41 13.71
C CYS A 20 -29.70 75.28 14.69
N SER A 21 -30.79 74.73 15.25
CA SER A 21 -30.89 73.56 16.12
C SER A 21 -29.59 72.82 16.44
N SER A 22 -29.33 72.61 17.72
CA SER A 22 -28.34 71.66 18.23
C SER A 22 -28.60 70.25 17.68
N ASN A 23 -28.10 69.97 16.48
CA ASN A 23 -27.73 68.64 16.05
C ASN A 23 -26.21 68.68 15.99
N GLN A 24 -25.63 68.37 17.13
CA GLN A 24 -24.21 68.13 17.29
C GLN A 24 -23.87 66.95 16.40
N SER A 25 -23.48 67.22 15.15
CA SER A 25 -22.84 66.27 14.27
C SER A 25 -21.45 65.98 14.83
N GLN A 26 -21.41 65.25 15.95
CA GLN A 26 -20.36 64.25 16.10
C GLN A 26 -20.43 63.40 14.82
N PRO A 27 -19.29 62.97 14.24
CA PRO A 27 -19.34 61.76 13.44
C PRO A 27 -19.84 60.69 14.40
N ALA A 28 -21.15 60.43 14.39
CA ALA A 28 -21.71 59.28 15.05
C ALA A 28 -20.90 58.13 14.48
N GLU A 29 -20.08 57.50 15.32
CA GLU A 29 -19.49 56.23 14.95
C GLU A 29 -20.63 55.43 14.34
N PRO A 30 -20.46 54.93 13.10
CA PRO A 30 -21.53 54.22 12.43
C PRO A 30 -22.05 53.20 13.43
N ASP A 31 -23.34 53.30 13.77
CA ASP A 31 -23.96 52.56 14.87
C ASP A 31 -23.74 51.07 14.59
N TYR A 32 -22.64 50.53 15.13
CA TYR A 32 -22.08 49.24 14.74
C TYR A 32 -23.08 48.13 15.00
N GLN A 33 -23.99 48.36 15.97
CA GLN A 33 -25.11 47.48 16.27
C GLN A 33 -26.14 47.48 15.13
N LYS A 34 -26.54 48.64 14.62
CA LYS A 34 -27.43 48.72 13.45
C LYS A 34 -26.79 48.17 12.19
N ILE A 35 -25.50 48.44 11.94
CA ILE A 35 -24.81 47.84 10.79
C ILE A 35 -24.74 46.32 10.94
N LYS A 36 -24.48 45.81 12.14
CA LYS A 36 -24.49 44.38 12.42
C LYS A 36 -25.87 43.75 12.21
N GLU A 37 -26.93 44.38 12.71
CA GLU A 37 -28.32 43.89 12.55
C GLU A 37 -28.73 43.90 11.07
N ILE A 38 -28.48 45.00 10.35
CA ILE A 38 -28.77 45.09 8.91
C ILE A 38 -27.95 44.06 8.13
N THR A 39 -26.67 43.85 8.47
CA THR A 39 -25.83 42.84 7.82
C THR A 39 -26.32 41.43 8.12
N LEU A 40 -26.75 41.16 9.35
CA LEU A 40 -27.30 39.87 9.75
C LEU A 40 -28.63 39.59 9.03
N ASP A 41 -29.48 40.61 8.89
CA ASP A 41 -30.74 40.50 8.18
C ASP A 41 -30.52 40.28 6.68
N ILE A 42 -29.58 41.00 6.05
CA ILE A 42 -29.17 40.78 4.65
C ILE A 42 -28.70 39.34 4.45
N MET A 43 -27.87 38.81 5.35
CA MET A 43 -27.40 37.41 5.29
C MET A 43 -28.55 36.40 5.43
N HIS A 44 -29.58 36.72 6.21
CA HIS A 44 -30.76 35.86 6.38
C HIS A 44 -31.82 36.02 5.29
N THR A 45 -31.79 37.11 4.53
CA THR A 45 -32.70 37.29 3.39
C THR A 45 -32.49 36.26 2.29
N GLY A 46 -33.48 36.11 1.41
CA GLY A 46 -33.39 35.21 0.25
C GLY A 46 -32.23 35.56 -0.68
N GLU A 47 -31.80 36.83 -0.75
CA GLU A 47 -30.65 37.26 -1.54
C GLU A 47 -29.33 36.85 -0.88
N GLY A 48 -29.19 37.05 0.44
CA GLY A 48 -28.01 36.60 1.18
C GLY A 48 -27.82 35.07 1.13
N LYS A 49 -28.92 34.31 1.21
CA LYS A 49 -28.88 32.85 1.02
C LYS A 49 -28.48 32.45 -0.40
N LYS A 50 -28.98 33.14 -1.43
CA LYS A 50 -28.58 32.90 -2.83
C LYS A 50 -27.10 33.17 -3.06
N VAL A 51 -26.58 34.29 -2.54
CA VAL A 51 -25.16 34.60 -2.63
C VAL A 51 -24.32 33.55 -1.90
N LEU A 52 -24.78 33.06 -0.76
CA LEU A 52 -24.10 31.96 -0.05
C LEU A 52 -24.16 30.64 -0.83
N GLU A 53 -25.29 30.33 -1.47
CA GLU A 53 -25.43 29.16 -2.35
C GLU A 53 -24.52 29.26 -3.58
N GLU A 54 -24.40 30.44 -4.19
CA GLU A 54 -23.48 30.72 -5.29
C GLU A 54 -22.02 30.56 -4.84
N LEU A 55 -21.65 31.12 -3.69
CA LEU A 55 -20.31 30.94 -3.12
C LEU A 55 -20.02 29.47 -2.75
N MET A 56 -21.01 28.68 -2.31
CA MET A 56 -20.83 27.25 -2.08
C MET A 56 -20.64 26.44 -3.37
N GLN A 57 -21.09 26.96 -4.52
CA GLN A 57 -20.83 26.37 -5.83
C GLN A 57 -19.43 26.71 -6.35
N GLU A 58 -18.79 27.75 -5.81
CA GLU A 58 -17.42 28.09 -6.18
C GLU A 58 -16.42 26.98 -5.74
N PRO A 59 -15.61 26.45 -6.67
CA PRO A 59 -14.71 25.32 -6.38
C PRO A 59 -13.71 25.60 -5.26
N GLU A 60 -13.14 26.81 -5.24
CA GLU A 60 -12.12 27.20 -4.26
C GLU A 60 -12.71 27.34 -2.85
N PHE A 61 -13.90 27.93 -2.74
CA PHE A 61 -14.60 28.07 -1.47
C PHE A 61 -15.02 26.69 -0.94
N LYS A 62 -15.61 25.86 -1.81
CA LYS A 62 -16.02 24.49 -1.49
C LYS A 62 -14.85 23.64 -0.98
N GLN A 63 -13.71 23.66 -1.67
CA GLN A 63 -12.51 22.91 -1.25
C GLN A 63 -11.98 23.38 0.10
N LYS A 64 -11.90 24.70 0.32
CA LYS A 64 -11.35 25.28 1.55
C LYS A 64 -12.23 25.02 2.77
N VAL A 65 -13.55 25.03 2.60
CA VAL A 65 -14.52 24.71 3.67
C VAL A 65 -14.57 23.20 3.93
N MET A 66 -14.57 22.37 2.89
CA MET A 66 -14.69 20.92 3.04
C MET A 66 -13.46 20.26 3.66
N MET A 67 -12.25 20.78 3.39
CA MET A 67 -10.99 20.18 3.85
C MET A 67 -10.62 20.51 5.30
N LYS A 68 -11.32 21.43 5.97
CA LYS A 68 -10.87 21.99 7.26
C LYS A 68 -11.80 21.75 8.45
N SER A 69 -12.92 21.04 8.26
CA SER A 69 -13.84 20.80 9.37
C SER A 69 -13.64 19.41 9.99
N GLN A 70 -13.29 19.38 11.28
CA GLN A 70 -13.24 18.15 12.08
C GLN A 70 -14.59 17.40 12.08
N GLU A 71 -15.69 18.13 11.87
CA GLU A 71 -17.03 17.55 11.75
C GLU A 71 -17.19 16.77 10.44
N LEU A 72 -16.66 17.27 9.30
CA LEU A 72 -16.63 16.49 8.05
C LEU A 72 -15.70 15.29 8.17
N GLU A 73 -14.53 15.41 8.81
CA GLU A 73 -13.65 14.26 9.04
C GLU A 73 -14.35 13.16 9.85
N LYS A 74 -15.05 13.54 10.93
CA LYS A 74 -15.84 12.61 11.75
C LYS A 74 -17.01 12.02 10.97
N ALA A 75 -17.71 12.82 10.20
CA ALA A 75 -18.82 12.35 9.36
C ALA A 75 -18.32 11.35 8.31
N LEU A 76 -17.22 11.68 7.62
CA LEU A 76 -16.59 10.82 6.63
C LEU A 76 -16.05 9.52 7.26
N SER A 77 -15.42 9.59 8.43
CA SER A 77 -14.97 8.39 9.15
C SER A 77 -16.14 7.46 9.52
N ARG A 78 -17.29 8.04 9.90
CA ARG A 78 -18.52 7.27 10.15
C ARG A 78 -19.04 6.61 8.88
N THR A 79 -18.96 7.26 7.71
CA THR A 79 -19.39 6.62 6.46
C THR A 79 -18.49 5.46 6.02
N PHE A 80 -17.23 5.40 6.47
CA PHE A 80 -16.38 4.24 6.21
C PHE A 80 -16.67 3.05 7.14
N THR A 81 -17.23 3.31 8.32
CA THR A 81 -17.48 2.29 9.35
C THR A 81 -18.93 1.83 9.42
N ASP A 82 -19.86 2.60 8.87
CA ASP A 82 -21.28 2.23 8.78
C ASP A 82 -21.50 1.10 7.75
N PRO A 83 -22.08 -0.04 8.15
CA PRO A 83 -22.42 -1.12 7.23
C PRO A 83 -23.34 -0.70 6.06
N LYS A 84 -24.16 0.34 6.24
CA LYS A 84 -25.10 0.82 5.21
C LYS A 84 -24.38 1.43 4.01
N THR A 85 -23.32 2.19 4.27
CA THR A 85 -22.51 2.87 3.25
C THR A 85 -21.39 1.99 2.69
N LYS A 86 -21.09 0.86 3.34
CA LYS A 86 -20.09 -0.10 2.84
C LYS A 86 -20.33 -0.53 1.39
N LYS A 87 -21.59 -0.84 1.02
CA LYS A 87 -21.93 -1.23 -0.37
C LYS A 87 -21.71 -0.11 -1.38
N GLU A 88 -21.96 1.13 -0.99
CA GLU A 88 -21.74 2.30 -1.83
C GLU A 88 -20.23 2.53 -2.03
N TRP A 89 -19.44 2.43 -0.95
CA TRP A 89 -17.98 2.50 -1.01
C TRP A 89 -17.38 1.37 -1.85
N GLU A 90 -17.84 0.13 -1.72
CA GLU A 90 -17.40 -0.97 -2.59
C GLU A 90 -17.68 -0.67 -4.06
N GLY A 91 -18.84 -0.08 -4.39
CA GLY A 91 -19.18 0.33 -5.75
C GLY A 91 -18.28 1.46 -6.27
N ILE A 92 -17.96 2.43 -5.42
CA ILE A 92 -17.08 3.55 -5.75
C ILE A 92 -15.64 3.07 -5.95
N LEU A 93 -15.11 2.24 -5.05
CA LEU A 93 -13.74 1.73 -5.09
C LEU A 93 -13.50 0.75 -6.25
N LYS A 94 -14.55 0.12 -6.80
CA LYS A 94 -14.46 -0.69 -8.02
C LYS A 94 -14.34 0.14 -9.29
N LYS A 95 -14.60 1.45 -9.25
CA LYS A 95 -14.44 2.32 -10.43
C LYS A 95 -12.95 2.45 -10.77
N PRO A 96 -12.54 2.20 -12.02
CA PRO A 96 -11.11 2.17 -12.39
C PRO A 96 -10.35 3.46 -12.04
N GLU A 97 -10.95 4.62 -12.28
CA GLU A 97 -10.34 5.91 -11.98
C GLU A 97 -10.12 6.12 -10.48
N VAL A 98 -11.11 5.76 -9.66
CA VAL A 98 -11.02 5.86 -8.20
C VAL A 98 -9.99 4.86 -7.66
N ALA A 99 -10.02 3.62 -8.14
CA ALA A 99 -9.05 2.60 -7.77
C ALA A 99 -7.62 3.01 -8.12
N SER A 100 -7.42 3.56 -9.32
CA SER A 100 -6.11 4.06 -9.78
C SER A 100 -5.62 5.22 -8.91
N ASN A 101 -6.46 6.23 -8.69
CA ASN A 101 -6.08 7.40 -7.89
C ASN A 101 -5.82 7.02 -6.42
N LEU A 102 -6.60 6.09 -5.86
CA LEU A 102 -6.36 5.57 -4.52
C LEU A 102 -5.04 4.78 -4.46
N ALA A 103 -4.77 3.93 -5.44
CA ALA A 103 -3.53 3.16 -5.52
C ALA A 103 -2.31 4.09 -5.62
N GLN A 104 -2.39 5.16 -6.41
CA GLN A 104 -1.34 6.18 -6.51
C GLN A 104 -1.16 6.95 -5.19
N ALA A 105 -2.26 7.40 -4.59
CA ALA A 105 -2.22 8.16 -3.33
C ALA A 105 -1.69 7.33 -2.14
N THR A 106 -1.82 6.01 -2.20
CA THR A 106 -1.38 5.07 -1.15
C THR A 106 -0.18 4.23 -1.54
N GLU A 107 0.48 4.54 -2.67
CA GLU A 107 1.54 3.71 -3.24
C GLU A 107 2.72 3.56 -2.28
N GLU A 108 3.18 4.65 -1.69
CA GLU A 108 4.33 4.66 -0.77
C GLU A 108 4.04 3.87 0.50
N GLN A 109 2.87 4.08 1.10
CA GLN A 109 2.41 3.40 2.30
C GLN A 109 2.22 1.89 2.01
N THR A 110 1.67 1.55 0.85
CA THR A 110 1.51 0.15 0.42
C THR A 110 2.85 -0.53 0.22
N LYS A 111 3.83 0.14 -0.41
CA LYS A 111 5.21 -0.36 -0.53
C LYS A 111 5.87 -0.56 0.83
N GLN A 112 5.68 0.37 1.76
CA GLN A 112 6.22 0.27 3.12
C GLN A 112 5.57 -0.88 3.90
N LEU A 113 4.25 -1.02 3.80
CA LEU A 113 3.50 -2.13 4.39
C LEU A 113 4.01 -3.46 3.85
N LEU A 114 4.12 -3.61 2.52
CA LEU A 114 4.61 -4.84 1.91
C LEU A 114 6.05 -5.17 2.31
N LYS A 115 6.93 -4.17 2.38
CA LYS A 115 8.31 -4.34 2.87
C LYS A 115 8.36 -4.79 4.33
N THR A 116 7.43 -4.31 5.14
CA THR A 116 7.32 -4.69 6.55
C THR A 116 6.79 -6.12 6.67
N LEU A 117 5.72 -6.46 5.93
CA LEU A 117 5.16 -7.80 5.88
C LEU A 117 6.19 -8.83 5.38
N MET A 118 7.03 -8.51 4.40
CA MET A 118 8.10 -9.44 3.97
C MET A 118 9.09 -9.81 5.08
N LYS A 119 9.21 -8.99 6.13
CA LYS A 119 10.06 -9.27 7.30
C LYS A 119 9.29 -9.96 8.43
N ASP A 120 7.97 -10.04 8.32
CA ASP A 120 7.11 -10.68 9.30
C ASP A 120 7.16 -12.22 9.17
N PRO A 121 7.34 -12.96 10.27
CA PRO A 121 7.47 -14.42 10.22
C PRO A 121 6.20 -15.15 9.77
N GLU A 122 5.00 -14.61 10.02
CA GLU A 122 3.76 -15.23 9.56
C GLU A 122 3.59 -15.04 8.05
N TYR A 123 3.88 -13.84 7.56
CA TYR A 123 3.87 -13.59 6.11
C TYR A 123 4.93 -14.40 5.38
N GLN A 124 6.13 -14.55 5.96
CA GLN A 124 7.17 -15.43 5.41
C GLN A 124 6.73 -16.89 5.34
N LYS A 125 6.01 -17.39 6.35
CA LYS A 125 5.45 -18.76 6.31
C LYS A 125 4.47 -18.91 5.15
N MET A 126 3.56 -17.96 4.96
CA MET A 126 2.64 -17.98 3.82
C MET A 126 3.38 -17.95 2.48
N LEU A 127 4.46 -17.15 2.37
CA LEU A 127 5.30 -17.15 1.17
C LEU A 127 6.00 -18.50 0.94
N ILE A 128 6.50 -19.14 2.00
CA ILE A 128 7.13 -20.46 1.91
C ILE A 128 6.12 -21.51 1.46
N GLU A 129 4.87 -21.43 1.92
CA GLU A 129 3.80 -22.32 1.43
C GLU A 129 3.55 -22.14 -0.06
N ILE A 130 3.55 -20.90 -0.56
CA ILE A 130 3.47 -20.62 -2.01
C ILE A 130 4.66 -21.23 -2.75
N PHE A 131 5.88 -21.14 -2.20
CA PHE A 131 7.06 -21.76 -2.81
C PHE A 131 7.03 -23.29 -2.83
N LYS A 132 6.24 -23.92 -1.97
CA LYS A 132 6.04 -25.38 -1.96
C LYS A 132 5.01 -25.84 -2.99
N ASP A 133 4.37 -24.92 -3.71
CA ASP A 133 3.44 -25.28 -4.78
C ASP A 133 4.14 -26.15 -5.86
N PRO A 134 3.49 -27.20 -6.38
CA PRO A 134 4.05 -28.04 -7.43
C PRO A 134 4.54 -27.27 -8.67
N GLN A 135 3.87 -26.18 -9.06
CA GLN A 135 4.28 -25.35 -10.20
C GLN A 135 5.62 -24.67 -9.93
N MET A 136 5.85 -24.19 -8.70
CA MET A 136 7.13 -23.61 -8.29
C MET A 136 8.23 -24.68 -8.26
N SER A 137 7.88 -25.90 -7.83
CA SER A 137 8.80 -27.03 -7.84
C SER A 137 9.23 -27.43 -9.27
N GLU A 138 8.30 -27.42 -10.23
CA GLU A 138 8.62 -27.66 -11.65
C GLU A 138 9.55 -26.59 -12.23
N GLN A 139 9.30 -25.31 -11.94
CA GLN A 139 10.17 -24.21 -12.35
C GLN A 139 11.56 -24.34 -11.73
N LEU A 140 11.65 -24.70 -10.45
CA LEU A 140 12.92 -24.96 -9.78
C LEU A 140 13.66 -26.13 -10.42
N LEU A 141 12.97 -27.22 -10.77
CA LEU A 141 13.56 -28.35 -11.49
C LEU A 141 14.07 -27.96 -12.88
N GLN A 142 13.39 -27.06 -13.59
CA GLN A 142 13.89 -26.52 -14.86
C GLN A 142 15.18 -25.73 -14.68
N VAL A 143 15.26 -24.91 -13.62
CA VAL A 143 16.48 -24.16 -13.27
C VAL A 143 17.63 -25.11 -12.92
N LEU A 144 17.38 -26.15 -12.12
CA LEU A 144 18.39 -27.17 -11.79
C LEU A 144 18.86 -27.97 -13.01
N LYS A 145 17.98 -28.16 -14.01
CA LYS A 145 18.34 -28.82 -15.27
C LYS A 145 19.00 -27.89 -16.29
N SER A 146 19.02 -26.58 -16.02
CA SER A 146 19.59 -25.58 -16.93
C SER A 146 21.09 -25.81 -17.15
N GLN A 147 21.60 -25.40 -18.32
CA GLN A 147 23.01 -25.55 -18.65
C GLN A 147 23.92 -24.84 -17.64
N LYS A 148 23.52 -23.63 -17.21
CA LYS A 148 24.25 -22.86 -16.21
C LYS A 148 24.39 -23.62 -14.88
N TYR A 149 23.32 -24.25 -14.40
CA TYR A 149 23.39 -25.03 -13.17
C TYR A 149 24.19 -26.33 -13.34
N ARG A 150 24.12 -26.96 -14.53
CA ARG A 150 24.95 -28.13 -14.86
C ARG A 150 26.45 -27.81 -14.89
N GLU A 151 26.83 -26.63 -15.38
CA GLU A 151 28.23 -26.18 -15.36
C GLU A 151 28.75 -26.00 -13.93
N GLU A 152 27.99 -25.32 -13.06
CA GLU A 152 28.34 -25.20 -11.65
C GLU A 152 28.37 -26.56 -10.94
N THR A 153 27.41 -27.44 -11.26
CA THR A 153 27.39 -28.83 -10.75
C THR A 153 28.64 -29.59 -11.20
N ARG A 154 29.08 -29.42 -12.45
CA ARG A 154 30.30 -30.05 -12.96
C ARG A 154 31.54 -29.55 -12.21
N LYS A 155 31.66 -28.24 -11.98
CA LYS A 155 32.77 -27.67 -11.18
C LYS A 155 32.78 -28.23 -9.76
N ILE A 156 31.64 -28.26 -9.08
CA ILE A 156 31.51 -28.85 -7.75
C ILE A 156 31.93 -30.33 -7.77
N MET A 157 31.53 -31.08 -8.80
CA MET A 157 31.93 -32.48 -8.94
C MET A 157 33.45 -32.64 -9.14
N GLU A 158 34.05 -31.79 -9.98
CA GLU A 158 35.50 -31.76 -10.21
C GLU A 158 36.27 -31.42 -8.93
N GLU A 159 35.78 -30.45 -8.14
CA GLU A 159 36.34 -30.10 -6.82
C GLU A 159 36.19 -31.25 -5.82
N LEU A 160 35.02 -31.90 -5.78
CA LEU A 160 34.79 -33.06 -4.92
C LEU A 160 35.73 -34.23 -5.25
N MET A 161 36.04 -34.46 -6.52
CA MET A 161 37.03 -35.49 -6.92
C MET A 161 38.45 -35.15 -6.47
N GLN A 162 38.75 -33.88 -6.16
CA GLN A 162 40.05 -33.48 -5.61
C GLN A 162 40.13 -33.66 -4.09
N VAL A 163 39.00 -33.89 -3.42
CA VAL A 163 38.97 -34.10 -1.97
C VAL A 163 39.62 -35.45 -1.62
N PRO A 164 40.68 -35.49 -0.78
CA PRO A 164 41.43 -36.72 -0.49
C PRO A 164 40.58 -37.87 0.09
N SER A 165 39.56 -37.55 0.88
CA SER A 165 38.65 -38.56 1.44
C SER A 165 37.77 -39.22 0.37
N ILE A 166 37.35 -38.46 -0.64
CA ILE A 166 36.58 -38.96 -1.78
C ILE A 166 37.49 -39.79 -2.67
N GLN A 167 38.69 -39.32 -2.98
CA GLN A 167 39.69 -40.10 -3.75
C GLN A 167 40.01 -41.44 -3.09
N LYS A 168 40.19 -41.45 -1.77
CA LYS A 168 40.44 -42.67 -1.01
C LYS A 168 39.27 -43.64 -1.08
N LYS A 169 38.03 -43.15 -0.93
CA LYS A 169 36.82 -43.99 -1.08
C LYS A 169 36.67 -44.51 -2.50
N LEU A 170 36.88 -43.67 -3.52
CA LEU A 170 36.84 -44.08 -4.93
C LEU A 170 37.87 -45.17 -5.21
N GLY A 171 39.09 -45.00 -4.71
CA GLY A 171 40.16 -45.98 -4.84
C GLY A 171 39.87 -47.29 -4.09
N GLN A 172 39.19 -47.25 -2.95
CA GLN A 172 38.73 -48.46 -2.24
C GLN A 172 37.64 -49.21 -3.03
N VAL A 173 36.67 -48.48 -3.58
CA VAL A 173 35.61 -49.07 -4.42
C VAL A 173 36.19 -49.68 -5.70
N LEU A 174 37.11 -48.99 -6.38
CA LEU A 174 37.81 -49.51 -7.56
C LEU A 174 38.63 -50.77 -7.24
N LYS A 175 39.29 -50.82 -6.09
CA LYS A 175 40.00 -52.04 -5.64
C LYS A 175 39.05 -53.19 -5.34
N GLN A 176 37.90 -52.93 -4.71
CA GLN A 176 36.89 -53.96 -4.47
C GLN A 176 36.27 -54.49 -5.76
N ALA A 177 35.97 -53.61 -6.72
CA ALA A 177 35.45 -53.99 -8.03
C ALA A 177 36.47 -54.82 -8.83
N GLY A 178 37.74 -54.40 -8.86
CA GLY A 178 38.80 -55.17 -9.51
C GLY A 178 39.10 -56.51 -8.84
N GLN A 179 38.91 -56.62 -7.52
CA GLN A 179 38.98 -57.89 -6.80
C GLN A 179 37.77 -58.81 -7.09
N GLN A 180 36.59 -58.23 -7.34
CA GLN A 180 35.42 -58.99 -7.80
C GLN A 180 35.57 -59.49 -9.24
N GLU A 181 36.20 -58.72 -10.13
CA GLU A 181 36.48 -59.15 -11.51
C GLU A 181 37.61 -60.18 -11.59
N GLN A 182 38.62 -60.12 -10.71
CA GLN A 182 39.69 -61.14 -10.63
C GLN A 182 39.30 -62.41 -9.86
N GLY A 183 38.16 -62.43 -9.17
CA GLY A 183 37.65 -63.59 -8.45
C GLY A 183 36.63 -64.44 -9.24
N GLY A 184 36.44 -64.17 -10.53
CA GLY A 184 35.40 -64.77 -11.37
C GLY A 184 35.84 -65.86 -12.36
N GLU A 185 37.12 -66.25 -12.38
CA GLU A 185 37.63 -67.31 -13.26
C GLU A 185 38.42 -68.36 -12.47
N GLU A 186 37.78 -69.08 -11.56
CA GLU A 186 38.25 -70.39 -11.09
C GLU A 186 37.11 -71.10 -10.36
N GLU A 187 36.22 -71.75 -11.12
CA GLU A 187 35.59 -73.04 -10.78
C GLU A 187 34.48 -73.38 -11.79
N GLN A 188 34.87 -74.06 -12.88
CA GLN A 188 33.98 -75.08 -13.44
C GLN A 188 34.79 -76.10 -14.25
N GLY A 189 35.18 -77.19 -13.60
CA GLY A 189 35.80 -78.34 -14.24
C GLY A 189 35.72 -79.58 -13.35
N GLY A 190 34.70 -80.42 -13.58
CA GLY A 190 34.60 -81.85 -13.21
C GLY A 190 34.57 -82.17 -11.70
N GLU A 191 33.90 -83.20 -11.19
CA GLU A 191 33.13 -84.29 -11.78
C GLU A 191 32.39 -84.99 -10.62
N SER A 192 31.19 -85.50 -10.92
CA SER A 192 30.59 -86.74 -10.40
C SER A 192 30.09 -86.89 -8.95
N GLN A 193 28.90 -87.52 -8.90
CA GLN A 193 28.35 -88.39 -7.85
C GLN A 193 27.70 -87.65 -6.65
N GLY A 194 26.42 -87.79 -6.32
CA GLY A 194 25.33 -88.67 -6.73
C GLY A 194 24.32 -88.68 -5.58
N GLY A 195 23.02 -88.78 -5.87
CA GLY A 195 22.02 -89.17 -4.87
C GLY A 195 20.87 -88.19 -4.61
N GLY A 196 19.72 -88.50 -5.21
CA GLY A 196 18.50 -88.74 -4.44
C GLY A 196 17.63 -87.55 -3.99
N SER A 197 16.59 -87.31 -4.79
CA SER A 197 15.17 -87.34 -4.39
C SER A 197 14.55 -86.22 -3.52
N GLN A 198 13.31 -85.89 -3.90
CA GLN A 198 12.28 -85.01 -3.32
C GLN A 198 12.43 -83.52 -3.71
N GLY A 199 11.54 -82.92 -4.50
CA GLY A 199 10.11 -83.18 -4.67
C GLY A 199 9.32 -82.21 -3.81
N SER A 200 8.92 -81.07 -4.38
CA SER A 200 7.59 -80.50 -4.17
C SER A 200 7.36 -79.36 -5.16
N GLU A 201 6.33 -79.57 -6.00
CA GLU A 201 5.54 -78.53 -6.64
C GLU A 201 5.01 -77.52 -5.62
N SER A 202 4.91 -76.25 -6.05
CA SER A 202 3.69 -75.42 -6.00
C SER A 202 4.10 -74.02 -6.51
N GLN A 203 3.79 -73.65 -7.76
CA GLN A 203 2.56 -72.92 -8.13
C GLN A 203 2.45 -71.60 -7.34
N GLY A 204 2.45 -70.41 -7.92
CA GLY A 204 2.15 -69.95 -9.27
C GLY A 204 1.43 -68.60 -9.12
N GLY A 205 1.68 -67.66 -10.05
CA GLY A 205 0.87 -66.45 -10.28
C GLY A 205 0.92 -65.38 -9.19
N GLY A 206 0.93 -64.08 -9.47
CA GLY A 206 0.52 -63.38 -10.68
C GLY A 206 -0.43 -62.25 -10.27
N GLY A 207 -0.09 -61.03 -10.69
CA GLY A 207 -1.04 -59.97 -11.04
C GLY A 207 -1.83 -59.29 -9.92
N SER A 208 -1.43 -58.07 -9.59
CA SER A 208 -2.16 -56.83 -9.96
C SER A 208 -1.24 -55.63 -9.80
#